data_AF-A0A917WTC6-F1
#
_entry.id   AF-A0A917WTC6-F1
#
_cell.length_a   1.000
_cell.length_b   1.000
_cell.length_c   1.000
_cell.angle_alpha   90.00
_cell.angle_beta   90.00
_cell.angle_gamma   90.00
#
_symmetry.space_group_name_H-M   'P 1'
#
loop_
_entity.id
_entity.type
_entity.pdbx_description
1 polymer ?
#
loop_
_entity_poly.entity_id
_entity_poly.type
_entity_poly.pdbx_seq_one_letter_code
_entity_poly.pdbx_strand_id
1 'polypeptide(L)'
;MTGRASIARVRTEDELVAIAREHLPADVAERWLALRLPAVSLVPVPVGDVLTPIVGQLGGEPALPDDVPWPVTDDGRPLYHVATVDCAALPTAGAGLPDRGHLLFFVDEALFEDDADPDEPPPPGAARLVHVPAGQAVRRRATPAQGNAYDRTRLAARACVTAPAGDHPAVFQALGDAVTEPGHPLQALRFAAALAGPEPDHRLGGHPQPLRDSVEFDAAAASLGGAAGWRDPALRAEALRWRLLAQFDRGDPDIAWHGDDAVLLYWLIRADDLAAGRLDRVFFTLRRPYGNDG
;
A
#
# COMPACT_ATOMS: atom_id res chain seq x y z
N MET A 1 32.08 17.27 7.30
CA MET A 1 31.70 17.10 5.89
C MET A 1 30.27 16.62 5.87
N THR A 2 29.35 17.53 5.55
CA THR A 2 27.90 17.33 5.54
C THR A 2 27.52 16.46 4.34
N GLY A 3 27.26 15.17 4.59
CA GLY A 3 26.57 14.34 3.62
C GLY A 3 25.16 14.88 3.45
N ARG A 4 24.80 15.30 2.23
CA ARG A 4 23.39 15.51 1.88
C ARG A 4 22.69 14.19 2.16
N ALA A 5 21.76 14.18 3.12
CA ALA A 5 20.86 13.04 3.29
C ALA A 5 20.18 12.80 1.94
N SER A 6 20.45 11.66 1.32
CA SER A 6 19.84 11.30 0.06
C SER A 6 18.37 11.07 0.32
N ILE A 7 17.51 11.88 -0.29
CA ILE A 7 16.07 11.59 -0.39
C ILE A 7 15.95 10.20 -1.02
N ALA A 8 15.06 9.34 -0.50
CA ALA A 8 14.85 8.01 -1.08
C ALA A 8 14.54 8.16 -2.58
N ARG A 9 15.28 7.41 -3.40
CA ARG A 9 15.13 7.44 -4.87
C ARG A 9 13.76 6.86 -5.20
N VAL A 10 13.04 7.46 -6.14
CA VAL A 10 11.81 6.88 -6.69
C VAL A 10 12.11 6.46 -8.13
N ARG A 11 11.68 5.26 -8.52
CA ARG A 11 11.86 4.78 -9.90
C ARG A 11 11.14 5.74 -10.86
N THR A 12 11.85 6.15 -11.89
CA THR A 12 11.31 6.97 -12.98
C THR A 12 10.60 6.10 -14.02
N GLU A 13 9.75 6.72 -14.82
CA GLU A 13 9.09 6.00 -15.93
C GLU A 13 10.11 5.49 -16.97
N ASP A 14 11.15 6.26 -17.27
CA ASP A 14 12.18 5.86 -18.23
C ASP A 14 12.95 4.63 -17.76
N GLU A 15 13.27 4.55 -16.46
CA GLU A 15 13.90 3.36 -15.86
C GLU A 15 12.99 2.14 -15.96
N LEU A 16 11.69 2.30 -15.69
CA LEU A 16 10.69 1.23 -15.81
C LEU A 16 10.58 0.72 -17.25
N VAL A 17 10.59 1.63 -18.23
CA VAL A 17 10.59 1.29 -19.67
C VAL A 17 11.87 0.56 -20.05
N ALA A 18 13.03 1.02 -19.57
CA ALA A 18 14.32 0.40 -19.86
C ALA A 18 14.36 -1.04 -19.34
N ILE A 19 13.95 -1.26 -18.08
CA ILE A 19 13.87 -2.60 -17.46
C ILE A 19 12.97 -3.52 -18.29
N ALA A 20 11.77 -3.07 -18.66
CA ALA A 20 10.86 -3.89 -19.46
C ALA A 20 11.46 -4.28 -20.83
N ARG A 21 12.10 -3.33 -21.52
CA ARG A 21 12.71 -3.57 -22.84
C ARG A 21 13.98 -4.43 -22.79
N GLU A 22 14.70 -4.40 -21.67
CA GLU A 22 15.90 -5.20 -21.45
C GLU A 22 15.55 -6.66 -21.13
N HIS A 23 14.51 -6.87 -20.32
CA HIS A 23 14.25 -8.18 -19.72
C HIS A 23 13.09 -8.96 -20.36
N LEU A 24 12.19 -8.29 -21.09
CA LEU A 24 11.01 -8.92 -21.69
C LEU A 24 11.10 -8.93 -23.23
N PRO A 25 10.51 -9.94 -23.90
CA PRO A 25 10.26 -9.88 -25.34
C PRO A 25 9.46 -8.61 -25.71
N ALA A 26 9.70 -8.06 -26.90
CA ALA A 26 9.17 -6.75 -27.29
C ALA A 26 7.63 -6.65 -27.18
N ASP A 27 6.91 -7.70 -27.60
CA ASP A 27 5.45 -7.77 -27.53
C ASP A 27 4.93 -7.87 -26.08
N VAL A 28 5.63 -8.62 -25.23
CA VAL A 28 5.33 -8.74 -23.79
C VAL A 28 5.61 -7.42 -23.08
N ALA A 29 6.74 -6.77 -23.38
CA ALA A 29 7.13 -5.48 -22.83
C ALA A 29 6.09 -4.40 -23.15
N GLU A 30 5.65 -4.32 -24.41
CA GLU A 30 4.66 -3.34 -24.85
C GLU A 30 3.33 -3.51 -24.11
N ARG A 31 2.80 -4.74 -24.06
CA ARG A 31 1.53 -5.05 -23.38
C ARG A 31 1.61 -4.84 -21.87
N TRP A 32 2.72 -5.21 -21.24
CA TRP A 32 2.93 -5.01 -19.80
C TRP A 32 3.09 -3.53 -19.45
N LEU A 33 3.85 -2.76 -20.25
CA LEU A 33 3.96 -1.32 -20.08
C LEU A 33 2.63 -0.59 -20.32
N ALA A 34 1.74 -1.12 -21.16
CA ALA A 34 0.39 -0.54 -21.32
C ALA A 34 -0.46 -0.62 -20.04
N LEU A 35 -0.09 -1.45 -19.06
CA LEU A 35 -0.81 -1.60 -17.79
C LEU A 35 -0.41 -0.60 -16.72
N ARG A 36 0.62 0.22 -16.95
CA ARG A 36 1.14 1.16 -15.95
C ARG A 36 0.07 2.09 -15.40
N LEU A 37 0.16 2.38 -14.10
CA LEU A 37 -0.73 3.30 -13.41
C LEU A 37 0.05 4.40 -12.69
N PRO A 38 -0.46 5.65 -12.70
CA PRO A 38 0.10 6.73 -11.89
C PRO A 38 -0.09 6.42 -10.40
N ALA A 39 0.89 6.81 -9.61
CA ALA A 39 0.88 6.66 -8.16
C ALA A 39 1.57 7.86 -7.49
N VAL A 40 1.46 7.90 -6.17
CA VAL A 40 2.26 8.79 -5.33
C VAL A 40 3.11 7.95 -4.40
N SER A 41 4.43 8.06 -4.51
CA SER A 41 5.36 7.50 -3.53
C SER A 41 5.47 8.45 -2.34
N LEU A 42 5.35 7.90 -1.13
CA LEU A 42 5.51 8.59 0.14
C LEU A 42 6.91 8.29 0.69
N VAL A 43 7.71 9.33 0.91
CA VAL A 43 9.12 9.19 1.27
C VAL A 43 9.37 9.78 2.65
N PRO A 44 9.99 9.05 3.59
CA PRO A 44 10.43 9.58 4.86
C PRO A 44 11.33 10.81 4.70
N VAL A 45 11.05 11.86 5.48
CA VAL A 45 11.83 13.10 5.50
C VAL A 45 12.78 13.08 6.69
N PRO A 46 14.11 13.15 6.47
CA PRO A 46 15.10 13.12 7.54
C PRO A 46 14.84 14.15 8.63
N VAL A 47 15.19 13.79 9.87
CA VAL A 47 15.16 14.72 10.99
C VAL A 47 16.06 15.93 10.68
N GLY A 48 15.55 17.13 10.91
CA GLY A 48 16.27 18.39 10.63
C GLY A 48 16.09 18.94 9.22
N ASP A 49 15.53 18.19 8.27
CA ASP A 49 15.11 18.76 6.99
C ASP A 49 13.84 19.61 7.18
N VAL A 50 13.95 20.90 6.89
CA VAL A 50 12.87 21.89 7.01
C VAL A 50 12.45 22.47 5.66
N LEU A 51 13.13 22.08 4.58
CA LEU A 51 12.89 22.61 3.24
C LEU A 51 11.95 21.72 2.43
N THR A 52 11.97 20.41 2.70
CA THR A 52 11.08 19.47 2.03
C THR A 52 9.63 19.68 2.46
N PRO A 53 8.69 19.93 1.52
CA PRO A 53 7.27 20.00 1.83
C PRO A 53 6.75 18.69 2.41
N ILE A 54 6.08 18.78 3.54
CA ILE A 54 5.51 17.63 4.25
C ILE A 54 4.06 17.44 3.78
N VAL A 55 3.72 16.21 3.42
CA VAL A 55 2.38 15.82 2.97
C VAL A 55 1.65 14.93 3.99
N GLY A 56 2.34 14.51 5.05
CA GLY A 56 1.80 13.56 6.00
C GLY A 56 2.81 13.08 7.01
N GLN A 57 2.43 12.02 7.72
CA GLN A 57 3.29 11.34 8.68
C GLN A 57 2.99 9.84 8.72
N LEU A 58 3.99 9.06 9.09
CA LEU A 58 3.82 7.73 9.66
C LEU A 58 3.81 7.85 11.18
N GLY A 59 3.03 6.98 11.83
CA GLY A 59 2.97 6.91 13.28
C GLY A 59 2.59 8.23 13.95
N GLY A 60 2.98 8.33 15.22
CA GLY A 60 2.61 9.44 16.09
C GLY A 60 1.11 9.58 16.32
N GLU A 61 0.77 10.66 17.02
CA GLU A 61 -0.61 10.99 17.35
C GLU A 61 -1.29 11.73 16.18
N PRO A 62 -2.42 11.21 15.66
CA PRO A 62 -3.16 11.85 14.58
C PRO A 62 -3.95 13.07 15.06
N ALA A 63 -4.35 13.90 14.11
CA ALA A 63 -5.36 14.93 14.32
C ALA A 63 -6.73 14.40 13.89
N LEU A 64 -7.67 14.26 14.84
CA LEU A 64 -9.03 13.77 14.59
C LEU A 64 -10.06 14.83 14.97
N PRO A 65 -11.24 14.83 14.33
CA PRO A 65 -12.39 15.60 14.78
C PRO A 65 -12.85 15.17 16.18
N ASP A 66 -13.40 16.11 16.95
CA ASP A 66 -13.85 15.84 18.33
C ASP A 66 -15.03 14.84 18.40
N ASP A 67 -15.80 14.72 17.32
CA ASP A 67 -16.94 13.80 17.15
C ASP A 67 -16.57 12.42 16.60
N VAL A 68 -15.32 12.21 16.20
CA VAL A 68 -14.83 10.92 15.71
C VAL A 68 -14.11 10.20 16.86
N PRO A 69 -14.66 9.10 17.40
CA PRO A 69 -13.98 8.32 18.42
C PRO A 69 -12.71 7.69 17.84
N TRP A 70 -11.74 7.42 18.72
CA TRP A 70 -10.55 6.65 18.34
C TRP A 70 -10.98 5.30 17.74
N PRO A 71 -10.47 4.90 16.56
CA PRO A 71 -10.81 3.60 15.98
C PRO A 71 -10.42 2.45 16.92
N VAL A 72 -11.33 1.49 17.11
CA VAL A 72 -11.13 0.30 17.95
C VAL A 72 -11.48 -0.96 17.17
N THR A 73 -10.93 -2.09 17.60
CA THR A 73 -11.38 -3.43 17.22
C THR A 73 -12.78 -3.73 17.79
N ASP A 74 -13.39 -4.84 17.36
CA ASP A 74 -14.70 -5.29 17.86
C ASP A 74 -14.70 -5.57 19.38
N ASP A 75 -13.56 -5.99 19.94
CA ASP A 75 -13.38 -6.19 21.39
C ASP A 75 -12.94 -4.91 22.13
N GLY A 76 -12.88 -3.77 21.44
CA GLY A 76 -12.67 -2.45 22.03
C GLY A 76 -11.21 -2.07 22.25
N ARG A 77 -10.25 -2.84 21.70
CA ARG A 77 -8.82 -2.48 21.74
C ARG A 77 -8.54 -1.31 20.78
N PRO A 78 -7.81 -0.27 21.20
CA PRO A 78 -7.45 0.84 20.31
C PRO A 78 -6.63 0.37 19.11
N LEU A 79 -7.07 0.73 17.90
CA LEU A 79 -6.25 0.52 16.71
C LEU A 79 -5.07 1.49 16.72
N TYR A 80 -3.92 1.04 16.23
CA TYR A 80 -2.76 1.87 16.02
C TYR A 80 -2.93 2.80 14.83
N HIS A 81 -2.39 4.02 14.90
CA HIS A 81 -2.34 4.98 13.80
C HIS A 81 -1.11 4.79 12.90
N VAL A 82 -1.31 4.18 11.73
CA VAL A 82 -0.25 3.90 10.73
C VAL A 82 0.25 5.16 10.06
N ALA A 83 -0.66 5.95 9.51
CA ALA A 83 -0.30 7.11 8.72
C ALA A 83 -1.42 8.13 8.63
N THR A 84 -1.04 9.40 8.50
CA THR A 84 -1.92 10.49 8.08
C THR A 84 -1.36 11.09 6.80
N VAL A 85 -2.23 11.35 5.81
CA VAL A 85 -1.88 12.02 4.56
C VAL A 85 -2.84 13.19 4.32
N ASP A 86 -2.30 14.38 4.03
CA ASP A 86 -3.04 15.54 3.52
C ASP A 86 -3.18 15.43 2.00
N CYS A 87 -4.40 15.18 1.55
CA CYS A 87 -4.74 15.05 0.14
C CYS A 87 -4.47 16.33 -0.67
N ALA A 88 -4.60 17.52 -0.07
CA ALA A 88 -4.35 18.78 -0.76
C ALA A 88 -2.86 19.05 -1.00
N ALA A 89 -1.99 18.42 -0.20
CA ALA A 89 -0.54 18.53 -0.32
C ALA A 89 0.07 17.51 -1.32
N LEU A 90 -0.72 16.54 -1.77
CA LEU A 90 -0.25 15.54 -2.73
C LEU A 90 -0.04 16.17 -4.11
N PRO A 91 0.97 15.70 -4.88
CA PRO A 91 1.05 16.02 -6.28
C PRO A 91 -0.22 15.53 -6.97
N THR A 92 -0.67 16.24 -8.01
CA THR A 92 -1.78 15.83 -8.86
C THR A 92 -1.37 14.63 -9.73
N ALA A 93 -1.06 13.50 -9.10
CA ALA A 93 -0.94 12.21 -9.75
C ALA A 93 -2.35 11.67 -9.89
N GLY A 94 -2.70 11.12 -11.06
CA GLY A 94 -4.03 10.56 -11.37
C GLY A 94 -4.41 9.31 -10.57
N ALA A 95 -4.04 9.22 -9.30
CA ALA A 95 -4.31 8.12 -8.38
C ALA A 95 -5.79 8.04 -7.93
N GLY A 96 -6.63 9.00 -8.31
CA GLY A 96 -8.07 9.01 -7.98
C GLY A 96 -8.37 9.29 -6.50
N LEU A 97 -7.38 9.75 -5.74
CA LEU A 97 -7.51 10.15 -4.35
C LEU A 97 -8.38 11.43 -4.22
N PRO A 98 -8.96 11.69 -3.03
CA PRO A 98 -9.59 12.98 -2.76
C PRO A 98 -8.66 14.15 -3.07
N ASP A 99 -9.23 15.28 -3.48
CA ASP A 99 -8.50 16.52 -3.79
C ASP A 99 -8.09 17.30 -2.53
N ARG A 100 -8.74 17.01 -1.40
CA ARG A 100 -8.57 17.71 -0.12
C ARG A 100 -9.04 16.85 1.04
N GLY A 101 -8.67 17.26 2.25
CA GLY A 101 -8.95 16.52 3.47
C GLY A 101 -7.77 15.63 3.84
N HIS A 102 -7.96 14.83 4.89
CA HIS A 102 -6.92 13.94 5.39
C HIS A 102 -7.39 12.50 5.38
N LEU A 103 -6.50 11.59 4.97
CA LEU A 103 -6.69 10.14 5.10
C LEU A 103 -5.85 9.65 6.26
N LEU A 104 -6.49 9.00 7.23
CA LEU A 104 -5.84 8.44 8.40
C LEU A 104 -6.05 6.93 8.41
N PHE A 105 -4.96 6.18 8.47
CA PHE A 105 -4.94 4.72 8.39
C PHE A 105 -4.66 4.13 9.75
N PHE A 106 -5.44 3.13 10.15
CA PHE A 106 -5.31 2.45 11.43
C PHE A 106 -5.35 0.94 11.28
N VAL A 107 -4.63 0.21 12.15
CA VAL A 107 -4.57 -1.26 12.16
C VAL A 107 -4.56 -1.82 13.59
N ASP A 108 -5.02 -3.05 13.76
CA ASP A 108 -4.89 -3.81 15.00
C ASP A 108 -3.45 -4.25 15.15
N GLU A 109 -2.89 -4.02 16.33
CA GLU A 109 -1.53 -4.39 16.65
C GLU A 109 -1.34 -5.90 16.80
N ALA A 110 -2.39 -6.65 17.15
CA ALA A 110 -2.30 -8.10 17.23
C ALA A 110 -1.93 -8.77 15.90
N LEU A 111 -2.03 -8.03 14.77
CA LEU A 111 -1.53 -8.48 13.48
C LEU A 111 0.00 -8.62 13.43
N PHE A 112 0.73 -8.10 14.42
CA PHE A 112 2.19 -8.13 14.46
C PHE A 112 2.73 -9.00 15.60
N GLU A 113 1.88 -9.73 16.31
CA GLU A 113 2.29 -10.68 17.35
C GLU A 113 2.91 -11.94 16.72
N ASP A 114 3.93 -12.51 17.37
CA ASP A 114 4.75 -13.62 16.84
C ASP A 114 3.95 -14.91 16.57
N ASP A 115 2.77 -15.07 17.20
CA ASP A 115 1.89 -16.23 17.02
C ASP A 115 0.80 -16.03 15.96
N ALA A 116 0.76 -14.88 15.29
CA ALA A 116 -0.16 -14.63 14.20
C ALA A 116 0.18 -15.51 12.98
N ASP A 117 -0.79 -16.29 12.51
CA ASP A 117 -0.62 -17.11 11.31
C ASP A 117 -0.35 -16.20 10.08
N PRO A 118 0.77 -16.40 9.36
CA PRO A 118 1.16 -15.55 8.24
C PRO A 118 0.18 -15.61 7.06
N ASP A 119 -0.53 -16.72 6.91
CA ASP A 119 -1.48 -16.97 5.82
C ASP A 119 -2.95 -16.73 6.25
N GLU A 120 -3.20 -16.48 7.54
CA GLU A 120 -4.56 -16.16 8.02
C GLU A 120 -4.95 -14.73 7.58
N PRO A 121 -6.12 -14.56 6.93
CA PRO A 121 -6.60 -13.23 6.57
C PRO A 121 -6.89 -12.41 7.83
N PRO A 122 -6.58 -11.10 7.83
CA PRO A 122 -6.90 -10.23 8.97
C PRO A 122 -8.40 -10.30 9.32
N PRO A 123 -8.76 -10.33 10.62
CA PRO A 123 -10.16 -10.37 11.00
C PRO A 123 -10.90 -9.10 10.59
N PRO A 124 -12.24 -9.16 10.41
CA PRO A 124 -13.05 -7.96 10.21
C PRO A 124 -12.77 -6.92 11.30
N GLY A 125 -12.63 -5.65 10.90
CA GLY A 125 -12.33 -4.56 11.85
C GLY A 125 -10.86 -4.44 12.27
N ALA A 126 -9.96 -5.32 11.82
CA ALA A 126 -8.53 -5.23 12.10
C ALA A 126 -7.83 -4.03 11.45
N ALA A 127 -8.52 -3.26 10.61
CA ALA A 127 -8.02 -2.02 10.07
C ALA A 127 -9.15 -1.03 9.81
N ARG A 128 -8.83 0.27 9.86
CA ARG A 128 -9.81 1.34 9.65
C ARG A 128 -9.19 2.50 8.88
N LEU A 129 -9.89 2.94 7.84
CA LEU A 129 -9.62 4.21 7.18
C LEU A 129 -10.57 5.26 7.74
N VAL A 130 -10.02 6.39 8.18
CA VAL A 130 -10.80 7.58 8.54
C VAL A 130 -10.48 8.68 7.53
N HIS A 131 -11.50 9.16 6.84
CA HIS A 131 -11.39 10.35 6.00
C HIS A 131 -11.92 11.56 6.78
N VAL A 132 -11.07 12.57 6.96
CA VAL A 132 -11.42 13.85 7.56
C VAL A 132 -11.59 14.90 6.46
N PRO A 133 -12.83 15.32 6.15
CA PRO A 133 -13.09 16.38 5.18
C PRO A 133 -12.29 17.65 5.41
N ALA A 134 -11.92 18.33 4.33
CA ALA A 134 -11.25 19.63 4.41
C ALA A 134 -12.09 20.66 5.18
N GLY A 135 -11.43 21.42 6.05
CA GLY A 135 -12.05 22.45 6.87
C GLY A 135 -12.78 21.94 8.11
N GLN A 136 -12.89 20.62 8.32
CA GLN A 136 -13.35 20.08 9.59
C GLN A 136 -12.32 20.37 10.69
N ALA A 137 -12.81 20.88 11.82
CA ALA A 137 -11.94 21.16 12.97
C ALA A 137 -11.41 19.85 13.55
N VAL A 138 -10.09 19.81 13.77
CA VAL A 138 -9.39 18.66 14.33
C VAL A 138 -8.56 19.06 15.53
N ARG A 139 -8.34 18.12 16.43
CA ARG A 139 -7.36 18.24 17.52
C ARG A 139 -6.43 17.05 17.48
N ARG A 140 -5.16 17.28 17.81
CA ARG A 140 -4.23 16.19 18.04
C ARG A 140 -4.76 15.33 19.20
N ARG A 141 -4.90 14.03 18.97
CA ARG A 141 -5.41 13.06 19.94
C ARG A 141 -4.27 12.19 20.44
N ALA A 142 -4.05 12.21 21.75
CA ALA A 142 -3.13 11.27 22.37
C ALA A 142 -3.59 9.83 22.15
N THR A 143 -2.63 8.94 21.92
CA THR A 143 -2.91 7.50 21.85
C THR A 143 -3.59 7.07 23.15
N PRO A 144 -4.71 6.32 23.11
CA PRO A 144 -5.35 5.82 24.31
C PRO A 144 -4.38 4.99 25.16
N ALA A 145 -4.55 5.00 26.49
CA ALA A 145 -3.62 4.37 27.43
C ALA A 145 -3.38 2.85 27.22
N GLN A 146 -4.28 2.19 26.50
CA GLN A 146 -4.23 0.76 26.18
C GLN A 146 -3.67 0.47 24.78
N GLY A 147 -3.34 1.51 23.99
CA GLY A 147 -2.79 1.38 22.65
C GLY A 147 -1.34 1.82 22.60
N ASN A 148 -0.61 1.34 21.60
CA ASN A 148 0.80 1.66 21.43
C ASN A 148 1.02 2.93 20.60
N ALA A 149 1.95 3.76 21.06
CA ALA A 149 2.34 5.00 20.42
C ALA A 149 3.74 4.83 19.84
N TYR A 150 3.87 5.16 18.55
CA TYR A 150 5.12 5.04 17.83
C TYR A 150 5.60 6.40 17.41
N ASP A 151 6.91 6.50 17.20
CA ASP A 151 7.52 7.74 16.80
C ASP A 151 6.97 8.23 15.46
N ARG A 152 6.94 9.55 15.35
CA ARG A 152 6.40 10.22 14.18
C ARG A 152 7.49 10.42 13.15
N THR A 153 7.29 9.84 11.97
CA THR A 153 8.14 10.08 10.80
C THR A 153 7.40 10.95 9.79
N ARG A 154 8.01 12.07 9.40
CA ARG A 154 7.40 13.01 8.44
C ARG A 154 7.51 12.45 7.03
N LEU A 155 6.49 12.67 6.21
CA LEU A 155 6.44 12.18 4.83
C LEU A 155 6.44 13.32 3.81
N ALA A 156 7.16 13.13 2.72
CA ALA A 156 7.04 13.91 1.48
C ALA A 156 6.41 13.05 0.38
N ALA A 157 5.92 13.68 -0.68
CA ALA A 157 5.37 12.98 -1.84
C ALA A 157 6.20 13.16 -3.11
N ARG A 158 6.20 12.13 -3.95
CA ARG A 158 6.68 12.15 -5.33
C ARG A 158 5.68 11.45 -6.23
N ALA A 159 5.28 12.12 -7.32
CA ALA A 159 4.52 11.45 -8.37
C ALA A 159 5.42 10.41 -9.05
N CYS A 160 4.86 9.23 -9.29
CA CYS A 160 5.56 8.15 -9.98
C CYS A 160 4.60 7.32 -10.83
N VAL A 161 5.17 6.36 -11.55
CA VAL A 161 4.44 5.37 -12.33
C VAL A 161 4.80 4.00 -11.80
N THR A 162 3.80 3.15 -11.63
CA THR A 162 3.94 1.79 -11.15
C THR A 162 3.49 0.81 -12.23
N ALA A 163 3.95 -0.42 -12.13
CA ALA A 163 3.55 -1.49 -13.04
C ALA A 163 3.17 -2.74 -12.22
N PRO A 164 2.29 -3.59 -12.77
CA PRO A 164 1.78 -4.74 -12.04
C PRO A 164 2.83 -5.82 -11.84
N ALA A 165 2.75 -6.53 -10.71
CA ALA A 165 3.39 -7.81 -10.52
C ALA A 165 2.91 -8.84 -11.57
N GLY A 166 3.70 -9.87 -11.82
CA GLY A 166 3.44 -10.84 -12.91
C GLY A 166 2.16 -11.65 -12.74
N ASP A 167 1.64 -11.74 -11.52
CA ASP A 167 0.43 -12.46 -11.13
C ASP A 167 -0.79 -11.53 -10.94
N HIS A 168 -0.67 -10.26 -11.29
CA HIS A 168 -1.77 -9.30 -11.14
C HIS A 168 -2.92 -9.61 -12.12
N PRO A 169 -4.20 -9.42 -11.75
CA PRO A 169 -5.35 -9.76 -12.59
C PRO A 169 -5.31 -9.08 -13.98
N ALA A 170 -4.86 -7.82 -14.06
CA ALA A 170 -4.70 -7.12 -15.33
C ALA A 170 -3.62 -7.73 -16.24
N VAL A 171 -2.59 -8.38 -15.69
CA VAL A 171 -1.58 -9.10 -16.47
C VAL A 171 -2.21 -10.32 -17.13
N PHE A 172 -3.00 -11.11 -16.40
CA PHE A 172 -3.74 -12.23 -17.01
C PHE A 172 -4.70 -11.76 -18.10
N GLN A 173 -5.43 -10.67 -17.87
CA GLN A 173 -6.33 -10.11 -18.88
C GLN A 173 -5.56 -9.68 -20.14
N ALA A 174 -4.41 -9.03 -19.95
CA ALA A 174 -3.66 -8.44 -21.05
C ALA A 174 -2.79 -9.43 -21.79
N LEU A 175 -2.27 -10.48 -21.14
CA LEU A 175 -1.23 -11.39 -21.65
C LEU A 175 -1.67 -12.87 -21.69
N GLY A 176 -2.77 -13.22 -21.02
CA GLY A 176 -3.31 -14.58 -20.92
C GLY A 176 -2.64 -15.42 -19.84
N ASP A 177 -3.15 -16.64 -19.64
CA ASP A 177 -2.75 -17.53 -18.54
C ASP A 177 -1.34 -18.10 -18.69
N ALA A 178 -0.77 -18.04 -19.90
CA ALA A 178 0.60 -18.49 -20.15
C ALA A 178 1.65 -17.75 -19.30
N VAL A 179 1.31 -16.59 -18.74
CA VAL A 179 2.18 -15.84 -17.83
C VAL A 179 2.45 -16.57 -16.51
N THR A 180 1.65 -17.56 -16.12
CA THR A 180 1.90 -18.40 -14.94
C THR A 180 2.81 -19.60 -15.23
N GLU A 181 3.11 -19.88 -16.50
CA GLU A 181 3.92 -21.04 -16.85
C GLU A 181 5.37 -20.86 -16.40
N PRO A 182 5.99 -21.90 -15.81
CA PRO A 182 7.40 -21.87 -15.47
C PRO A 182 8.26 -21.46 -16.68
N GLY A 183 9.14 -20.47 -16.49
CA GLY A 183 10.02 -19.96 -17.54
C GLY A 183 9.43 -18.82 -18.38
N HIS A 184 8.19 -18.41 -18.15
CA HIS A 184 7.67 -17.18 -18.75
C HIS A 184 8.52 -15.96 -18.30
N PRO A 185 8.85 -14.99 -19.18
CA PRO A 185 9.73 -13.86 -18.85
C PRO A 185 9.29 -13.03 -17.63
N LEU A 186 7.97 -12.88 -17.41
CA LEU A 186 7.43 -12.19 -16.22
C LEU A 186 7.66 -12.93 -14.91
N GLN A 187 7.93 -14.25 -14.97
CA GLN A 187 8.28 -15.08 -13.81
C GLN A 187 9.79 -15.19 -13.60
N ALA A 188 10.59 -14.53 -14.46
CA ALA A 188 12.03 -14.64 -14.37
C ALA A 188 12.55 -13.86 -13.16
N LEU A 189 13.31 -14.52 -12.28
CA LEU A 189 13.92 -13.90 -11.10
C LEU A 189 14.72 -12.64 -11.45
N ARG A 190 15.41 -12.62 -12.59
CA ARG A 190 16.15 -11.44 -13.09
C ARG A 190 15.26 -10.24 -13.36
N PHE A 191 14.03 -10.46 -13.86
CA PHE A 191 13.08 -9.39 -14.12
C PHE A 191 12.48 -8.89 -12.81
N ALA A 192 12.09 -9.81 -11.92
CA ALA A 192 11.64 -9.47 -10.57
C ALA A 192 12.69 -8.66 -9.80
N ALA A 193 13.97 -9.09 -9.83
CA ALA A 193 15.06 -8.37 -9.20
C ALA A 193 15.32 -6.98 -9.81
N ALA A 194 15.19 -6.83 -11.14
CA ALA A 194 15.30 -5.53 -11.80
C ALA A 194 14.11 -4.61 -11.46
N LEU A 195 12.93 -5.19 -11.24
CA LEU A 195 11.73 -4.49 -10.77
C LEU A 195 11.70 -4.24 -9.26
N ALA A 196 12.60 -4.82 -8.48
CA ALA A 196 12.71 -4.49 -7.06
C ALA A 196 13.04 -3.00 -6.90
N GLY A 197 12.20 -2.30 -6.15
CA GLY A 197 12.35 -0.88 -5.85
C GLY A 197 13.25 -0.65 -4.63
N PRO A 198 13.62 0.60 -4.35
CA PRO A 198 14.16 0.95 -3.05
C PRO A 198 13.09 0.83 -1.97
N GLU A 199 13.46 0.28 -0.82
CA GLU A 199 12.65 0.21 0.40
C GLU A 199 13.01 1.39 1.34
N PRO A 200 12.06 1.92 2.15
CA PRO A 200 10.62 1.64 2.13
C PRO A 200 9.92 2.04 0.84
N ASP A 201 8.94 1.25 0.46
CA ASP A 201 7.97 1.51 -0.59
C ASP A 201 6.58 1.85 -0.04
N HIS A 202 6.44 3.02 0.59
CA HIS A 202 5.11 3.57 0.90
C HIS A 202 4.53 4.27 -0.34
N ARG A 203 3.25 4.02 -0.63
CA ARG A 203 2.60 4.60 -1.81
C ARG A 203 1.09 4.75 -1.68
N LEU A 204 0.53 5.62 -2.50
CA LEU A 204 -0.89 5.81 -2.70
C LEU A 204 -1.24 5.62 -4.18
N GLY A 205 -2.28 4.83 -4.45
CA GLY A 205 -2.65 4.46 -5.83
C GLY A 205 -1.61 3.57 -6.53
N GLY A 206 -1.81 3.38 -7.84
CA GLY A 206 -0.95 2.54 -8.66
C GLY A 206 -1.20 1.04 -8.49
N HIS A 207 -0.17 0.24 -8.75
CA HIS A 207 -0.15 -1.20 -8.48
C HIS A 207 0.52 -1.50 -7.13
N PRO A 208 -0.01 -2.47 -6.36
CA PRO A 208 0.68 -3.01 -5.21
C PRO A 208 1.97 -3.71 -5.62
N GLN A 209 2.92 -3.80 -4.70
CA GLN A 209 4.12 -4.63 -4.83
C GLN A 209 4.07 -5.72 -3.75
N PRO A 210 3.20 -6.72 -3.89
CA PRO A 210 3.10 -7.79 -2.91
C PRO A 210 4.42 -8.57 -2.84
N LEU A 211 4.82 -8.97 -1.63
CA LEU A 211 5.95 -9.89 -1.43
C LEU A 211 5.69 -11.28 -2.04
N ARG A 212 4.42 -11.64 -2.17
CA ARG A 212 3.95 -12.93 -2.68
C ARG A 212 2.82 -12.71 -3.69
N ASP A 213 1.63 -13.20 -3.35
CA ASP A 213 0.47 -13.26 -4.24
C ASP A 213 -0.27 -11.93 -4.28
N SER A 214 -0.81 -11.59 -5.46
CA SER A 214 -1.59 -10.40 -5.74
C SER A 214 -2.75 -10.20 -4.76
N VAL A 215 -2.71 -9.07 -4.05
CA VAL A 215 -3.66 -8.70 -2.99
C VAL A 215 -5.07 -8.39 -3.51
N GLU A 216 -5.23 -8.14 -4.81
CA GLU A 216 -6.53 -7.98 -5.46
C GLU A 216 -7.40 -9.23 -5.38
N PHE A 217 -6.77 -10.42 -5.37
CA PHE A 217 -7.49 -11.69 -5.25
C PHE A 217 -8.05 -11.91 -3.84
N ASP A 218 -7.37 -11.44 -2.80
CA ASP A 218 -7.90 -11.46 -1.43
C ASP A 218 -9.21 -10.66 -1.35
N ALA A 219 -9.18 -9.44 -1.88
CA ALA A 219 -10.32 -8.52 -1.87
C ALA A 219 -11.50 -9.10 -2.67
N ALA A 220 -11.19 -9.71 -3.82
CA ALA A 220 -12.19 -10.38 -4.64
C ALA A 220 -12.80 -11.61 -3.94
N ALA A 221 -11.96 -12.48 -3.37
CA ALA A 221 -12.42 -13.67 -2.66
C ALA A 221 -13.30 -13.29 -1.47
N ALA A 222 -12.87 -12.31 -0.67
CA ALA A 222 -13.66 -11.80 0.45
C ALA A 222 -15.02 -11.26 -0.01
N SER A 223 -15.05 -10.50 -1.10
CA SER A 223 -16.32 -9.96 -1.59
C SER A 223 -17.27 -10.98 -2.19
N LEU A 224 -16.76 -12.11 -2.69
CA LEU A 224 -17.58 -13.18 -3.24
C LEU A 224 -18.03 -14.19 -2.18
N GLY A 225 -17.68 -13.98 -0.90
CA GLY A 225 -18.04 -14.89 0.20
C GLY A 225 -17.09 -16.10 0.34
N GLY A 226 -15.89 -16.03 -0.24
CA GLY A 226 -14.87 -17.07 -0.17
C GLY A 226 -15.07 -18.23 -1.16
N ALA A 227 -14.07 -19.14 -1.19
CA ALA A 227 -14.08 -20.43 -1.89
C ALA A 227 -14.07 -20.45 -3.44
N ALA A 228 -13.95 -19.31 -4.12
CA ALA A 228 -13.69 -19.30 -5.55
C ALA A 228 -12.25 -19.78 -5.83
N GLY A 229 -12.09 -20.79 -6.69
CA GLY A 229 -10.76 -21.23 -7.11
C GLY A 229 -10.04 -20.13 -7.89
N TRP A 230 -8.71 -20.10 -7.83
CA TRP A 230 -7.91 -19.05 -8.48
C TRP A 230 -8.19 -18.88 -10.01
N ARG A 231 -8.58 -19.98 -10.69
CA ARG A 231 -8.96 -19.98 -12.11
C ARG A 231 -10.41 -19.60 -12.39
N ASP A 232 -11.20 -19.31 -11.36
CA ASP A 232 -12.60 -18.92 -11.52
C ASP A 232 -12.67 -17.58 -12.27
N PRO A 233 -13.35 -17.52 -13.43
CA PRO A 233 -13.54 -16.28 -14.17
C PRO A 233 -14.24 -15.19 -13.36
N ALA A 234 -15.15 -15.55 -12.44
CA ALA A 234 -15.84 -14.59 -11.58
C ALA A 234 -14.87 -13.94 -10.58
N LEU A 235 -13.97 -14.73 -9.98
CA LEU A 235 -12.92 -14.21 -9.10
C LEU A 235 -12.01 -13.23 -9.85
N ARG A 236 -11.56 -13.60 -11.06
CA ARG A 236 -10.71 -12.72 -11.89
C ARG A 236 -11.41 -11.43 -12.29
N ALA A 237 -12.68 -11.53 -12.71
CA ALA A 237 -13.49 -10.37 -13.07
C ALA A 237 -13.67 -9.43 -11.87
N GLU A 238 -13.89 -9.99 -10.68
CA GLU A 238 -14.00 -9.20 -9.45
C GLU A 238 -12.66 -8.56 -9.04
N ALA A 239 -11.55 -9.30 -9.11
CA ALA A 239 -10.21 -8.80 -8.78
C ALA A 239 -9.81 -7.57 -9.62
N LEU A 240 -10.19 -7.53 -10.90
CA LEU A 240 -9.95 -6.37 -11.78
C LEU A 240 -10.64 -5.07 -11.32
N ARG A 241 -11.66 -5.16 -10.47
CA ARG A 241 -12.41 -4.00 -9.95
C ARG A 241 -11.72 -3.33 -8.79
N TRP A 242 -10.83 -4.03 -8.10
CA TRP A 242 -10.08 -3.52 -6.96
C TRP A 242 -8.84 -2.76 -7.44
N ARG A 243 -8.48 -1.73 -6.68
CA ARG A 243 -7.33 -0.86 -6.90
C ARG A 243 -6.63 -0.66 -5.57
N LEU A 244 -5.31 -0.51 -5.60
CA LEU A 244 -4.58 -0.07 -4.42
C LEU A 244 -5.02 1.35 -4.06
N LEU A 245 -5.44 1.54 -2.81
CA LEU A 245 -5.62 2.87 -2.22
C LEU A 245 -4.33 3.33 -1.55
N ALA A 246 -3.77 2.49 -0.68
CA ALA A 246 -2.52 2.76 0.03
C ALA A 246 -1.75 1.48 0.31
N GLN A 247 -0.42 1.56 0.23
CA GLN A 247 0.51 0.55 0.69
C GLN A 247 1.49 1.22 1.65
N PHE A 248 1.73 0.59 2.80
CA PHE A 248 2.76 1.01 3.75
C PHE A 248 3.72 -0.15 3.96
N ASP A 249 4.97 0.13 3.64
CA ASP A 249 6.09 -0.81 3.72
C ASP A 249 6.96 -0.56 4.96
N ARG A 250 7.89 -1.46 5.21
CA ARG A 250 8.99 -1.32 6.16
C ARG A 250 9.88 -0.17 5.75
N GLY A 251 10.09 0.81 6.63
CA GLY A 251 11.26 1.65 6.40
C GLY A 251 11.50 2.80 7.34
N ASP A 252 11.12 2.62 8.59
CA ASP A 252 11.82 3.33 9.63
C ASP A 252 12.19 2.31 10.72
N PRO A 253 13.49 2.04 10.97
CA PRO A 253 13.89 1.22 12.12
C PRO A 253 13.43 1.80 13.46
N ASP A 254 13.09 3.10 13.52
CA ASP A 254 12.55 3.76 14.71
C ASP A 254 11.02 3.68 14.80
N ILE A 255 10.31 3.32 13.71
CA ILE A 255 8.90 2.93 13.81
C ILE A 255 8.88 1.43 14.11
N ALA A 256 8.88 1.10 15.40
CA ALA A 256 9.00 -0.24 15.96
C ALA A 256 7.82 -1.22 15.65
N TRP A 257 7.25 -1.23 14.45
CA TRP A 257 6.36 -2.32 13.95
C TRP A 257 7.09 -3.65 13.76
N HIS A 258 8.25 -3.81 14.38
CA HIS A 258 9.28 -4.71 13.93
C HIS A 258 9.73 -5.55 15.13
N GLY A 259 9.02 -6.67 15.32
CA GLY A 259 9.73 -7.94 15.44
C GLY A 259 10.53 -8.22 14.17
N ASP A 260 11.27 -9.32 14.13
CA ASP A 260 12.13 -9.66 12.97
C ASP A 260 11.32 -9.90 11.65
N ASP A 261 9.99 -9.96 11.73
CA ASP A 261 9.09 -10.26 10.62
C ASP A 261 8.50 -8.99 9.96
N ALA A 262 9.00 -8.66 8.77
CA ALA A 262 8.60 -7.46 8.03
C ALA A 262 7.19 -7.57 7.39
N VAL A 263 6.19 -6.87 7.93
CA VAL A 263 4.82 -6.83 7.37
C VAL A 263 4.62 -5.66 6.40
N LEU A 264 4.03 -5.91 5.22
CA LEU A 264 3.50 -4.88 4.31
C LEU A 264 1.99 -4.80 4.44
N LEU A 265 1.48 -3.57 4.52
CA LEU A 265 0.06 -3.28 4.74
C LEU A 265 -0.58 -2.73 3.46
N TYR A 266 -1.77 -3.22 3.11
CA TYR A 266 -2.48 -2.83 1.89
C TYR A 266 -3.93 -2.46 2.18
N TRP A 267 -4.33 -1.28 1.73
CA TRP A 267 -5.74 -0.89 1.60
C TRP A 267 -6.10 -0.92 0.12
N LEU A 268 -7.13 -1.68 -0.21
CA LEU A 268 -7.72 -1.74 -1.53
C LEU A 268 -9.11 -1.10 -1.51
N ILE A 269 -9.53 -0.58 -2.66
CA ILE A 269 -10.87 -0.03 -2.85
C ILE A 269 -11.33 -0.32 -4.27
N ARG A 270 -12.65 -0.48 -4.47
CA ARG A 270 -13.18 -0.55 -5.83
C ARG A 270 -13.07 0.79 -6.54
N ALA A 271 -12.77 0.75 -7.83
CA ALA A 271 -12.68 1.97 -8.64
C ALA A 271 -13.96 2.83 -8.57
N ASP A 272 -15.14 2.20 -8.59
CA ASP A 272 -16.44 2.90 -8.52
C ASP A 272 -16.74 3.49 -7.14
N ASP A 273 -16.20 2.88 -6.07
CA ASP A 273 -16.33 3.39 -4.69
C ASP A 273 -15.38 4.58 -4.48
N LEU A 274 -14.14 4.47 -4.97
CA LEU A 274 -13.16 5.56 -4.94
C LEU A 274 -13.66 6.79 -5.73
N ALA A 275 -14.13 6.58 -6.96
CA ALA A 275 -14.66 7.67 -7.79
C ALA A 275 -15.88 8.38 -7.16
N ALA A 276 -16.64 7.66 -6.33
CA ALA A 276 -17.78 8.22 -5.60
C ALA A 276 -17.45 8.70 -4.19
N GLY A 277 -16.18 8.65 -3.77
CA GLY A 277 -15.74 9.07 -2.44
C GLY A 277 -16.22 8.18 -1.29
N ARG A 278 -16.64 6.93 -1.55
CA ARG A 278 -17.10 5.96 -0.55
C ARG A 278 -15.93 5.25 0.12
N LEU A 279 -15.11 6.03 0.82
CA LEU A 279 -13.89 5.58 1.48
C LEU A 279 -14.14 4.69 2.72
N ASP A 280 -15.40 4.52 3.11
CA ASP A 280 -15.85 3.54 4.11
C ASP A 280 -15.86 2.09 3.59
N ARG A 281 -15.68 1.88 2.27
CA ARG A 281 -15.75 0.58 1.60
C ARG A 281 -14.40 0.01 1.19
N VAL A 282 -13.38 0.29 1.99
CA VAL A 282 -12.03 -0.25 1.78
C VAL A 282 -11.95 -1.71 2.24
N PHE A 283 -11.10 -2.47 1.56
CA PHE A 283 -10.64 -3.79 1.99
C PHE A 283 -9.20 -3.68 2.48
N PHE A 284 -8.87 -4.41 3.55
CA PHE A 284 -7.53 -4.44 4.10
C PHE A 284 -6.97 -5.85 4.05
N THR A 285 -5.68 -5.95 3.70
CA THR A 285 -4.90 -7.18 3.80
C THR A 285 -3.44 -6.83 4.07
N LEU A 286 -2.64 -7.82 4.43
CA LEU A 286 -1.22 -7.66 4.70
C LEU A 286 -0.43 -8.83 4.09
N ARG A 287 0.89 -8.64 3.93
CA ARG A 287 1.83 -9.69 3.52
C ARG A 287 3.02 -9.71 4.46
N ARG A 288 3.44 -10.91 4.84
CA ARG A 288 4.70 -11.18 5.55
C ARG A 288 5.75 -11.71 4.57
N PRO A 289 7.04 -11.61 4.89
CA PRO A 289 8.07 -12.30 4.14
C PRO A 289 7.89 -13.80 4.40
N TYR A 290 8.51 -14.64 3.57
CA TYR A 290 8.63 -16.03 3.98
C TYR A 290 9.38 -16.08 5.32
N GLY A 291 8.82 -16.83 6.29
CA GLY A 291 9.56 -17.21 7.48
C GLY A 291 10.88 -17.82 7.04
N ASN A 292 11.97 -17.44 7.69
CA ASN A 292 13.24 -18.11 7.49
C ASN A 292 13.10 -19.48 8.18
N ASP A 293 12.46 -20.43 7.51
CA ASP A 293 12.42 -21.83 7.94
C ASP A 293 13.86 -22.33 7.88
N GLY A 294 14.55 -22.21 9.02
CA GLY A 294 15.88 -22.75 9.27
C GLY A 294 15.89 -24.26 9.42
#